data_AF-A0A5K0ZUX7-F1
#
_entry.id   AF-A0A5K0ZUX7-F1
#
_cell.length_a   1.000
_cell.length_b   1.000
_cell.length_c   1.000
_cell.angle_alpha   90.00
_cell.angle_beta   90.00
_cell.angle_gamma   90.00
#
_symmetry.space_group_name_H-M   'P 1'
#
loop_
_entity.id
_entity.type
_entity.pdbx_description
1 polymer ?
#
loop_
_entity_poly.entity_id
_entity_poly.type
_entity_poly.pdbx_seq_one_letter_code
_entity_poly.pdbx_strand_id
1 'polypeptide(L)'
;ILQKDKRFNENDCKVSAECFGNMPNLRYLQAENVNFQGTFPCFPTDLKWLELSSCHFDSLPSDFNLEKLVILDLCETNMTPILINQQSLRLK
;
A
#
# COMPACT_ATOMS: atom_id res chain seq x y z
N ILE A 1 15.38 -28.18 6.91
CA ILE A 1 16.18 -27.27 6.05
C ILE A 1 15.17 -26.34 5.40
N LEU A 2 15.11 -25.09 5.85
CA LEU A 2 14.20 -24.07 5.35
C LEU A 2 14.53 -23.84 3.88
N GLN A 3 13.64 -24.28 2.97
CA GLN A 3 13.67 -23.76 1.61
C GLN A 3 13.24 -22.31 1.75
N LYS A 4 14.21 -21.39 1.73
CA LYS A 4 13.95 -20.00 1.41
C LYS A 4 13.40 -20.02 0.00
N ASP A 5 12.08 -19.91 -0.10
CA ASP A 5 11.42 -19.67 -1.37
C ASP A 5 12.17 -18.55 -2.09
N LYS A 6 12.41 -18.82 -3.38
CA LYS A 6 13.25 -18.02 -4.26
C LYS A 6 12.95 -16.55 -4.03
N ARG A 7 13.95 -15.82 -3.55
CA ARG A 7 13.97 -14.36 -3.52
C ARG A 7 13.41 -13.87 -4.84
N PHE A 8 12.32 -13.10 -4.79
CA PHE A 8 11.89 -12.32 -5.94
C PHE A 8 13.14 -11.61 -6.49
N ASN A 9 13.49 -11.90 -7.73
CA ASN A 9 14.51 -11.11 -8.40
C ASN A 9 13.95 -9.68 -8.43
N GLU A 10 14.71 -8.74 -7.88
CA GLU A 10 14.37 -7.31 -7.75
C GLU A 10 14.01 -6.61 -9.08
N ASN A 11 14.07 -7.36 -10.20
CA ASN A 11 13.91 -6.90 -11.57
C ASN A 11 12.63 -7.36 -12.29
N ASP A 12 11.80 -8.28 -11.77
CA ASP A 12 10.90 -9.01 -12.68
C ASP A 12 9.45 -8.50 -12.82
N CYS A 13 8.91 -7.66 -11.94
CA CYS A 13 7.67 -6.92 -12.26
C CYS A 13 7.45 -5.74 -11.31
N LYS A 14 7.44 -4.52 -11.86
CA LYS A 14 7.20 -3.28 -11.12
C LYS A 14 5.83 -2.73 -11.49
N VAL A 15 5.04 -2.34 -10.50
CA VAL A 15 3.71 -1.76 -10.72
C VAL A 15 3.79 -0.26 -10.44
N SER A 16 3.33 0.58 -11.37
CA SER A 16 3.26 2.02 -11.10
C SER A 16 2.16 2.30 -10.06
N ALA A 17 2.53 2.93 -8.93
CA ALA A 17 1.59 3.38 -7.90
C ALA A 17 0.56 4.39 -8.46
N GLU A 18 0.92 5.12 -9.51
CA GLU A 18 0.05 6.12 -10.14
C GLU A 18 -1.17 5.48 -10.83
N CYS A 19 -1.14 4.17 -11.10
CA CYS A 19 -2.26 3.47 -11.72
C CYS A 19 -3.54 3.53 -10.86
N PHE A 20 -3.41 3.62 -9.53
CA PHE A 20 -4.55 3.70 -8.61
C PHE A 20 -5.34 5.01 -8.77
N GLY A 21 -4.68 6.10 -9.18
CA GLY A 21 -5.36 7.38 -9.46
C GLY A 21 -6.36 7.30 -10.61
N ASN A 22 -6.18 6.34 -11.52
CA ASN A 22 -7.08 6.11 -12.66
C ASN A 22 -8.18 5.07 -12.36
N MET A 23 -8.32 4.62 -11.12
CA MET A 23 -9.32 3.63 -10.70
C MET A 23 -10.30 4.23 -9.69
N PRO A 24 -11.16 5.19 -10.08
CA PRO A 24 -12.02 5.93 -9.15
C PRO A 24 -13.04 5.05 -8.42
N ASN A 25 -13.36 3.88 -8.98
CA ASN A 25 -14.30 2.91 -8.40
C ASN A 25 -13.59 1.78 -7.63
N LEU A 26 -12.27 1.86 -7.41
CA LEU A 26 -11.54 0.85 -6.67
C LEU A 26 -11.99 0.86 -5.20
N ARG A 27 -12.58 -0.25 -4.76
CA ARG A 27 -13.09 -0.43 -3.39
C ARG A 27 -12.31 -1.45 -2.59
N TYR A 28 -11.61 -2.35 -3.28
CA TYR A 28 -10.87 -3.45 -2.71
C TYR A 28 -9.50 -3.53 -3.37
N LEU A 29 -8.44 -3.44 -2.58
CA LEU A 29 -7.07 -3.62 -3.04
C LEU A 29 -6.38 -4.64 -2.13
N GLN A 30 -5.99 -5.75 -2.73
CA GLN A 30 -5.17 -6.78 -2.10
C GLN A 30 -3.92 -7.01 -2.95
N ALA A 31 -2.74 -7.03 -2.31
CA ALA A 31 -1.50 -7.36 -2.99
C ALA A 31 -0.48 -8.00 -2.03
N GLU A 32 0.31 -8.92 -2.56
CA GLU A 32 1.37 -9.62 -1.83
C GLU A 32 2.65 -9.58 -2.65
N ASN A 33 3.79 -9.27 -2.01
CA ASN A 33 5.12 -9.26 -2.63
C ASN A 33 5.23 -8.36 -3.88
N VAL A 34 4.55 -7.20 -3.88
CA VAL A 34 4.58 -6.24 -4.99
C VAL A 34 5.53 -5.07 -4.71
N ASN A 35 6.36 -4.73 -5.70
CA ASN A 35 7.15 -3.51 -5.69
C ASN A 35 6.45 -2.40 -6.49
N PHE A 36 5.87 -1.44 -5.78
CA PHE A 36 5.20 -0.28 -6.34
C PHE A 36 6.19 0.87 -6.56
N GLN A 37 6.21 1.38 -7.79
CA GLN A 37 7.11 2.45 -8.21
C GLN A 37 6.40 3.76 -8.49
N GLY A 38 7.18 4.84 -8.44
CA GLY A 38 6.70 6.18 -8.75
C GLY A 38 5.98 6.82 -7.57
N THR A 39 5.20 7.85 -7.88
CA THR A 39 4.54 8.66 -6.87
C THR A 39 3.23 8.03 -6.44
N PHE A 40 2.98 7.94 -5.14
CA PHE A 40 1.65 7.58 -4.62
C PHE A 40 0.92 8.88 -4.26
N PRO A 41 0.11 9.50 -5.15
CA PRO A 41 -0.50 10.80 -4.83
C PRO A 41 -1.57 10.68 -3.74
N CYS A 42 -2.39 9.62 -3.78
CA CYS A 42 -3.45 9.33 -2.81
C CYS A 42 -4.11 7.98 -3.12
N PHE A 43 -4.72 7.35 -2.11
CA PHE A 43 -5.59 6.20 -2.35
C PHE A 43 -6.93 6.66 -2.93
N PRO A 44 -7.62 5.84 -3.75
CA PRO A 44 -8.96 6.15 -4.21
C PRO A 44 -9.90 6.42 -3.03
N THR A 45 -10.68 7.51 -3.10
CA THR A 45 -11.52 7.99 -1.99
C THR A 45 -12.59 6.97 -1.55
N ASP A 46 -13.01 6.07 -2.45
CA ASP A 46 -14.02 5.04 -2.18
C ASP A 46 -13.42 3.69 -1.73
N LEU A 47 -12.11 3.63 -1.47
CA LEU A 47 -11.46 2.41 -1.00
C LEU A 47 -12.00 2.00 0.38
N LYS A 48 -12.46 0.75 0.49
CA LYS A 48 -13.04 0.17 1.70
C LYS A 48 -12.17 -0.91 2.34
N TRP A 49 -11.36 -1.58 1.54
CA TRP A 49 -10.47 -2.64 1.99
C TRP A 49 -9.10 -2.45 1.38
N LEU A 50 -8.09 -2.40 2.24
CA LEU A 50 -6.69 -2.36 1.87
C LEU A 50 -5.94 -3.45 2.62
N GLU A 51 -5.39 -4.41 1.89
CA GLU A 51 -4.59 -5.51 2.43
C GLU A 51 -3.32 -5.66 1.62
N LEU A 52 -2.19 -5.32 2.22
CA LEU A 52 -0.89 -5.34 1.56
C LEU A 52 0.10 -6.13 2.43
N SER A 53 0.71 -7.15 1.85
CA SER A 53 1.71 -7.98 2.54
C SER A 53 3.04 -7.98 1.80
N SER A 54 4.12 -7.71 2.53
CA SER A 54 5.51 -7.70 2.00
C SER A 54 5.66 -6.83 0.74
N CYS A 55 4.88 -5.74 0.66
CA CYS A 55 4.89 -4.80 -0.45
C CYS A 55 5.82 -3.61 -0.17
N HIS A 56 6.46 -3.10 -1.22
CA HIS A 56 7.36 -1.95 -1.15
C HIS A 56 6.82 -0.78 -1.98
N PHE A 57 7.06 0.44 -1.51
CA PHE A 57 6.70 1.68 -2.19
C PHE A 57 7.90 2.61 -2.27
N ASP A 58 8.29 3.05 -3.48
CA ASP A 58 9.39 4.02 -3.69
C ASP A 58 9.10 5.37 -3.01
N SER A 59 7.83 5.77 -2.97
CA SER A 59 7.36 6.96 -2.29
C SER A 59 6.05 6.70 -1.57
N LEU A 60 5.81 7.45 -0.50
CA LEU A 60 4.65 7.28 0.35
C LEU A 60 3.53 8.24 -0.04
N PRO A 61 2.26 7.88 0.21
CA PRO A 61 1.15 8.81 0.03
C PRO A 61 1.34 10.08 0.85
N SER A 62 1.23 11.24 0.21
CA SER A 62 1.25 12.53 0.89
C SER A 62 0.03 12.71 1.80
N ASP A 63 -1.09 12.09 1.43
CA ASP A 63 -2.28 11.97 2.26
C ASP A 63 -2.87 10.55 2.20
N PHE A 64 -3.22 10.03 3.37
CA PHE A 64 -3.98 8.80 3.54
C PHE A 64 -5.43 9.19 3.84
N ASN A 65 -6.18 9.48 2.77
CA ASN A 65 -7.63 9.63 2.89
C ASN A 65 -8.28 8.25 3.02
N LEU A 66 -8.35 7.78 4.26
CA LEU A 66 -8.91 6.48 4.65
C LEU A 66 -10.28 6.62 5.32
N GLU A 67 -11.00 7.72 5.12
CA GLU A 67 -12.28 7.99 5.81
C GLU A 67 -13.32 6.89 5.60
N LYS A 68 -13.32 6.24 4.43
CA LYS A 68 -14.23 5.15 4.07
C LYS A 68 -13.63 3.75 4.26
N LEU A 69 -12.37 3.67 4.72
CA LEU A 69 -11.67 2.41 4.88
C LEU A 69 -12.24 1.66 6.10
N VAL A 70 -12.66 0.42 5.88
CA VAL A 70 -13.21 -0.46 6.91
C VAL A 70 -12.17 -1.47 7.36
N ILE A 71 -11.35 -1.97 6.43
CA ILE A 71 -10.31 -2.96 6.69
C ILE A 71 -8.97 -2.42 6.22
N LEU A 72 -7.98 -2.51 7.12
CA LEU A 72 -6.60 -2.10 6.91
C LEU A 72 -5.66 -3.18 7.44
N ASP A 73 -4.92 -3.81 6.55
CA ASP A 73 -3.79 -4.68 6.87
C ASP A 73 -2.59 -4.29 6.02
N LEU A 74 -1.44 -4.06 6.67
CA LEU A 74 -0.21 -3.55 6.07
C LEU A 74 1.02 -4.36 6.53
N CYS A 75 0.86 -5.67 6.66
CA CYS A 75 1.91 -6.58 7.11
C CYS A 75 3.21 -6.44 6.29
N GLU A 76 4.35 -6.25 6.97
CA GLU A 76 5.68 -6.16 6.35
C GLU A 76 5.82 -5.12 5.24
N THR A 77 5.00 -4.05 5.27
CA THR A 77 5.14 -2.93 4.33
C THR A 77 5.99 -1.79 4.91
N ASN A 78 6.66 -1.03 4.04
CA ASN A 78 7.35 0.20 4.43
C ASN A 78 6.38 1.37 4.73
N MET A 79 5.06 1.18 4.57
CA MET A 79 4.02 2.16 4.91
C MET A 79 3.60 2.11 6.38
N THR A 80 3.78 0.97 7.05
CA THR A 80 3.33 0.72 8.43
C THR A 80 3.67 1.86 9.42
N PRO A 81 4.90 2.41 9.45
CA PRO A 81 5.26 3.46 10.41
C PRO A 81 4.49 4.78 10.22
N ILE A 82 4.05 5.09 8.99
CA ILE A 82 3.40 6.37 8.66
C ILE A 82 1.96 6.40 9.11
N LEU A 83 1.21 5.30 8.93
CA LEU A 83 -0.18 5.26 9.38
C LEU A 83 -0.31 5.38 10.89
N ILE A 84 0.63 4.81 11.66
CA ILE A 84 0.65 4.95 13.12
C ILE A 84 0.79 6.42 13.52
N ASN A 85 1.67 7.17 12.84
CA ASN A 85 1.85 8.60 13.09
C ASN A 85 0.61 9.42 12.69
N GLN A 86 -0.02 9.11 11.56
CA GLN A 86 -1.23 9.79 11.09
C GLN A 86 -2.45 9.55 11.99
N GLN A 87 -2.66 8.32 12.48
CA GLN A 87 -3.73 8.04 13.46
C GLN A 87 -3.48 8.75 14.79
N SER A 88 -2.23 8.82 15.24
CA SER A 88 -1.85 9.53 16.47
C SER A 88 -2.08 11.05 16.38
N LEU A 89 -1.97 11.64 15.18
CA LEU A 89 -2.23 13.06 14.93
C LEU A 89 -3.73 13.39 14.86
N ARG A 90 -4.57 12.45 14.43
CA ARG A 90 -6.03 12.63 14.37
C ARG A 90 -6.75 12.48 15.72
N LEU A 91 -6.05 12.01 16.76
CA LEU A 91 -6.58 11.81 18.12
C LEU A 91 -6.22 12.94 19.10
N LYS A 92 -5.68 14.06 18.62
CA LYS A 92 -5.41 15.28 19.40
C LYS A 92 -6.36 16.40 18.98
#